data_AF-A0A954RCI1-F1
#
_entry.id   AF-A0A954RCI1-F1
#
_cell.length_a   1.000
_cell.length_b   1.000
_cell.length_c   1.000
_cell.angle_alpha   90.00
_cell.angle_beta   90.00
_cell.angle_gamma   90.00
#
_symmetry.space_group_name_H-M   'P 1'
#
loop_
_entity.id
_entity.type
_entity.pdbx_description
1 polymer ?
#
loop_
_entity_poly.entity_id
_entity_poly.type
_entity_poly.pdbx_seq_one_letter_code
_entity_poly.pdbx_strand_id
1 'polypeptide(L)'
;MIRYASLKTLPPEVSFPEDLRSRIHHDAAAGRLGFDGFMSKAVFDRLYRLSDDWDYRQALERLFTICTFDAEHGDSSSGQSKLVYVAGLAGAAGLTLAVSAWIWLAT
;
A
#
# COMPACT_ATOMS: atom_id res chain seq x y z
N MET A 1 10.86 -12.06 -10.39
CA MET A 1 11.69 -11.01 -9.76
C MET A 1 10.81 -10.36 -8.72
N ILE A 2 11.17 -10.54 -7.45
CA ILE A 2 10.32 -10.14 -6.33
C ILE A 2 10.61 -8.68 -5.98
N ARG A 3 9.55 -7.87 -5.97
CA ARG A 3 9.61 -6.46 -5.57
C ARG A 3 9.06 -6.33 -4.17
N TYR A 4 9.62 -5.42 -3.39
CA TYR A 4 9.27 -5.23 -1.99
C TYR A 4 8.83 -3.79 -1.72
N ALA A 5 7.81 -3.64 -0.86
CA ALA A 5 7.37 -2.37 -0.32
C ALA A 5 7.32 -2.46 1.21
N SER A 6 7.59 -1.34 1.90
CA SER A 6 7.51 -1.29 3.35
C SER A 6 6.05 -1.42 3.81
N LEU A 7 5.79 -2.38 4.70
CA LEU A 7 4.50 -2.61 5.34
C LEU A 7 4.81 -3.13 6.74
N LYS A 8 4.63 -2.29 7.77
CA LYS A 8 5.07 -2.66 9.13
C LYS A 8 4.20 -3.73 9.75
N THR A 9 2.92 -3.73 9.42
CA THR A 9 1.96 -4.66 10.00
C THR A 9 0.96 -5.05 8.94
N LEU A 10 0.88 -6.34 8.65
CA LEU A 10 -0.23 -6.87 7.87
C LEU A 10 -1.47 -6.89 8.78
N PRO A 11 -2.59 -6.30 8.37
CA PRO A 11 -3.80 -6.37 9.16
C PRO A 11 -4.23 -7.84 9.31
N PRO A 12 -4.64 -8.29 10.50
CA PRO A 12 -4.96 -9.71 10.75
C PRO A 12 -6.16 -10.20 9.95
N GLU A 13 -7.00 -9.29 9.46
CA GLU A 13 -8.16 -9.58 8.62
C GLU A 13 -7.79 -9.83 7.15
N VAL A 14 -6.54 -9.53 6.76
CA VAL A 14 -6.08 -9.71 5.38
C VAL A 14 -5.62 -11.14 5.16
N SER A 15 -6.44 -11.89 4.43
CA SER A 15 -6.04 -13.16 3.84
C SER A 15 -5.86 -13.01 2.33
N PHE A 16 -4.66 -13.30 1.84
CA PHE A 16 -4.39 -13.30 0.41
C PHE A 16 -5.08 -14.51 -0.24
N PRO A 17 -5.88 -14.32 -1.31
CA PRO A 17 -6.52 -15.42 -2.03
C PRO A 17 -5.45 -16.35 -2.63
N GLU A 18 -5.74 -17.66 -2.72
CA GLU A 18 -4.75 -18.68 -3.08
C GLU A 18 -4.01 -18.40 -4.40
N ASP A 19 -4.72 -17.90 -5.41
CA ASP A 19 -4.14 -17.49 -6.70
C ASP A 19 -3.06 -16.40 -6.55
N LEU A 20 -3.23 -15.50 -5.57
CA LEU A 20 -2.29 -14.42 -5.32
C LEU A 20 -1.25 -14.79 -4.27
N ARG A 21 -1.55 -15.70 -3.34
CA ARG A 21 -0.66 -16.13 -2.26
C ARG A 21 0.66 -16.72 -2.78
N SER A 22 0.66 -17.30 -3.98
CA SER A 22 1.90 -17.75 -4.63
C SER A 22 2.79 -16.57 -5.07
N ARG A 23 2.19 -15.42 -5.37
CA ARG A 23 2.86 -14.20 -5.86
C ARG A 23 3.13 -13.17 -4.77
N ILE A 24 2.24 -13.03 -3.79
CA ILE A 24 2.32 -12.03 -2.72
C ILE A 24 2.73 -12.68 -1.40
N HIS A 25 3.72 -12.08 -0.75
CA HIS A 25 4.33 -12.60 0.47
C HIS A 25 4.49 -11.46 1.46
N HIS A 26 4.15 -11.67 2.72
CA HIS A 26 4.39 -10.69 3.78
C HIS A 26 5.50 -11.17 4.71
N ASP A 27 6.56 -10.37 4.82
CA ASP A 27 7.67 -10.59 5.75
C ASP A 27 7.47 -9.66 6.96
N ALA A 28 6.84 -10.20 8.00
CA ALA A 28 6.60 -9.46 9.24
C ALA A 28 7.89 -9.18 10.02
N ALA A 29 8.92 -10.02 9.87
CA ALA A 29 10.19 -9.85 10.57
C ALA A 29 10.95 -8.63 10.03
N ALA A 30 10.84 -8.37 8.73
CA ALA A 30 11.43 -7.21 8.09
C ALA A 30 10.45 -6.06 7.81
N GLY A 31 9.17 -6.21 8.15
CA GLY A 31 8.14 -5.20 7.94
C GLY A 31 7.98 -4.81 6.48
N ARG A 32 7.84 -5.80 5.59
CA ARG A 32 7.74 -5.58 4.15
C ARG A 32 6.79 -6.56 3.46
N LEU A 33 6.11 -6.05 2.44
CA LEU A 33 5.25 -6.79 1.53
C LEU A 33 6.00 -7.02 0.22
N GLY A 34 6.16 -8.28 -0.17
CA GLY A 34 6.78 -8.73 -1.41
C GLY A 34 5.75 -9.16 -2.45
N PHE A 35 5.99 -8.85 -3.72
CA PHE A 35 5.21 -9.35 -4.84
C PHE A 35 6.12 -9.85 -5.96
N ASP A 36 5.92 -11.09 -6.41
CA ASP A 36 6.65 -11.68 -7.52
C ASP A 36 5.94 -11.42 -8.86
N GLY A 37 6.67 -10.78 -9.77
CA GLY A 37 6.24 -10.55 -11.14
C GLY A 37 5.63 -9.17 -11.38
N PHE A 38 4.76 -9.09 -12.40
CA PHE A 38 4.07 -7.87 -12.79
C PHE A 38 2.72 -7.77 -12.11
N MET A 39 2.48 -6.64 -11.46
CA MET A 39 1.24 -6.37 -10.74
C MET A 39 0.27 -5.63 -11.64
N SER A 40 -0.69 -6.34 -12.22
CA SER A 40 -1.73 -5.74 -13.05
C SER A 40 -2.73 -4.93 -12.20
N LYS A 41 -3.36 -3.90 -12.78
CA LYS A 41 -4.39 -3.10 -12.11
C LYS A 41 -5.53 -3.92 -11.51
N ALA A 42 -5.92 -5.04 -12.15
CA ALA A 42 -6.92 -5.96 -11.63
C ALA A 42 -6.47 -6.68 -10.33
N VAL A 43 -5.17 -7.03 -10.24
CA VAL A 43 -4.59 -7.63 -9.04
C VAL A 43 -4.49 -6.58 -7.93
N PHE A 44 -4.04 -5.36 -8.27
CA PHE A 44 -4.02 -4.23 -7.34
C PHE A 44 -5.41 -3.95 -6.77
N ASP A 45 -6.43 -3.80 -7.61
CA ASP A 45 -7.81 -3.52 -7.17
C ASP A 45 -8.36 -4.64 -6.28
N ARG A 46 -8.08 -5.91 -6.61
CA ARG A 46 -8.47 -7.04 -5.77
C ARG A 46 -7.79 -6.99 -4.39
N LEU A 47 -6.47 -6.74 -4.34
CA LEU A 47 -5.72 -6.62 -3.09
C LEU A 47 -6.20 -5.40 -2.27
N TYR A 48 -6.42 -4.26 -2.93
CA TYR A 48 -6.87 -3.01 -2.32
C TYR A 48 -8.25 -3.14 -1.65
N ARG A 49 -9.10 -4.07 -2.12
CA ARG A 49 -10.41 -4.37 -1.52
C ARG A 49 -10.33 -5.37 -0.35
N LEU A 50 -9.22 -6.08 -0.16
CA LEU A 50 -9.07 -7.02 0.97
C LEU A 50 -8.96 -6.32 2.32
N SER A 51 -8.49 -5.06 2.33
CA SER A 51 -8.37 -4.28 3.55
C SER A 51 -8.62 -2.81 3.30
N ASP A 52 -9.30 -2.17 4.25
CA ASP A 52 -9.43 -0.71 4.30
C ASP A 52 -8.26 -0.02 5.01
N ASP A 53 -7.35 -0.82 5.60
CA ASP A 53 -6.23 -0.29 6.37
C ASP A 53 -5.34 0.66 5.54
N TRP A 54 -5.05 1.82 6.14
CA TRP A 54 -4.31 2.89 5.48
C TRP A 54 -2.86 2.51 5.20
N ASP A 55 -2.17 1.85 6.14
CA ASP A 55 -0.76 1.42 5.97
C ASP A 55 -0.66 0.39 4.85
N TYR A 56 -1.62 -0.54 4.83
CA TYR A 56 -1.73 -1.56 3.77
C TYR A 56 -1.95 -0.97 2.38
N ARG A 57 -2.89 -0.03 2.23
CA ARG A 57 -3.17 0.63 0.95
C ARG A 57 -1.97 1.41 0.45
N GLN A 58 -1.32 2.16 1.34
CA GLN A 58 -0.13 2.91 1.00
C GLN A 58 1.00 1.98 0.54
N ALA A 59 1.23 0.87 1.24
CA ALA A 59 2.23 -0.12 0.85
C ALA A 59 1.93 -0.75 -0.52
N LEU A 60 0.65 -1.06 -0.81
CA LEU A 60 0.23 -1.56 -2.12
C LEU A 60 0.46 -0.55 -3.24
N GLU A 61 0.17 0.73 -3.04
CA GLU A 61 0.41 1.78 -4.03
C GLU A 61 1.90 1.94 -4.33
N ARG A 62 2.74 1.88 -3.28
CA ARG A 62 4.20 1.87 -3.42
C ARG A 62 4.65 0.64 -4.22
N LEU A 63 4.14 -0.54 -3.87
CA LEU A 63 4.49 -1.79 -4.55
C LEU A 63 4.08 -1.77 -6.02
N PHE A 64 2.88 -1.24 -6.32
CA PHE A 64 2.38 -1.07 -7.69
C PHE A 64 3.27 -0.12 -8.50
N THR A 65 3.64 1.02 -7.90
CA THR A 65 4.59 1.98 -8.49
C THR A 65 5.91 1.31 -8.82
N ILE A 66 6.52 0.59 -7.87
CA ILE A 66 7.79 -0.12 -8.09
C ILE A 66 7.63 -1.16 -9.22
N CYS A 67 6.54 -1.93 -9.23
CA CYS A 67 6.26 -2.91 -10.29
C CYS A 67 6.12 -2.29 -11.69
N THR A 68 5.55 -1.09 -11.81
CA THR A 68 5.33 -0.43 -13.09
C THR A 68 6.57 0.34 -13.58
N PHE A 69 7.30 1.02 -12.69
CA PHE A 69 8.44 1.86 -13.06
C PHE A 69 9.76 1.09 -13.20
N ASP A 70 9.91 -0.03 -12.51
CA ASP A 70 11.08 -0.91 -12.63
C ASP A 70 11.08 -1.66 -13.98
N ALA A 71 9.91 -1.81 -14.62
CA ALA A 71 9.80 -2.37 -15.97
C ALA A 71 10.42 -1.48 -17.06
N GLU A 72 10.60 -0.18 -16.77
CA GLU A 72 11.13 0.79 -17.74
C GLU A 72 12.65 1.03 -17.59
N HIS A 73 13.29 0.50 -16.53
CA HIS A 73 14.72 0.71 -16.24
C HIS A 73 15.59 -0.49 -16.59
N GLY A 74 15.42 -1.02 -17.81
CA GLY A 74 16.30 -2.04 -18.38
C GLY A 74 17.63 -1.52 -18.93
N ASP A 75 17.89 -0.21 -18.92
CA ASP A 75 19.18 0.34 -19.37
C ASP A 75 19.45 1.72 -18.76
N SER A 76 20.74 2.00 -18.51
CA SER A 76 21.33 3.29 -18.12
C SER A 76 21.33 3.70 -16.64
N SER A 77 22.32 3.14 -15.93
CA SER A 77 23.44 3.87 -15.29
C SER A 77 23.18 5.26 -14.64
N SER A 78 23.45 5.32 -13.34
CA SER A 78 24.21 6.39 -12.67
C SER A 78 23.78 7.85 -12.93
N GLY A 79 23.00 8.39 -11.98
CA GLY A 79 23.08 9.81 -11.61
C GLY A 79 21.72 10.51 -11.49
N GLN A 80 21.50 11.18 -10.36
CA GLN A 80 20.56 12.31 -10.22
C GLN A 80 19.07 11.90 -10.31
N SER A 81 18.28 11.93 -9.24
CA SER A 81 17.85 13.19 -8.63
C SER A 81 17.00 12.92 -7.38
N LYS A 82 17.38 13.54 -6.26
CA LYS A 82 16.45 13.93 -5.21
C LYS A 82 15.33 14.77 -5.84
N LEU A 83 14.07 14.31 -5.82
CA LEU A 83 12.85 15.16 -5.73
C LEU A 83 11.59 14.32 -6.00
N VAL A 84 11.02 13.75 -4.94
CA VAL A 84 9.59 13.94 -4.63
C VAL A 84 9.37 13.62 -3.16
N TYR A 85 9.66 14.64 -2.36
CA TYR A 85 9.31 14.78 -0.96
C TYR A 85 8.00 15.58 -0.91
N VAL A 86 6.88 14.97 -1.28
CA VAL A 86 5.53 15.57 -1.10
C VAL A 86 4.47 14.48 -1.20
N ALA A 87 3.44 14.59 -0.36
CA ALA A 87 2.29 13.69 -0.14
C ALA A 87 2.54 12.55 0.88
N GLY A 88 2.16 12.66 2.15
CA GLY A 88 1.36 13.68 2.81
C GLY A 88 1.58 13.62 4.32
N LEU A 89 1.99 14.75 4.87
CA LEU A 89 2.13 15.02 6.29
C LEU A 89 1.18 16.20 6.55
N ALA A 90 -0.13 15.96 6.52
CA ALA A 90 -1.17 16.90 6.91
C ALA A 90 -2.53 16.18 6.93
N GLY A 91 -3.04 15.85 8.11
CA GLY A 91 -4.40 15.28 8.21
C GLY A 91 -4.79 14.57 9.50
N ALA A 92 -4.05 14.70 10.60
CA ALA A 92 -4.46 14.16 11.91
C ALA A 92 -4.63 15.28 12.94
N ALA A 93 -5.56 16.22 12.70
CA ALA A 93 -5.93 17.21 13.72
C ALA A 93 -7.31 17.87 13.51
N GLY A 94 -8.21 17.32 12.70
CA GLY A 94 -9.45 18.03 12.39
C GLY A 94 -10.60 17.15 11.91
N LEU A 95 -11.11 16.25 12.75
CA LEU A 95 -12.48 15.71 12.63
C LEU A 95 -12.92 14.90 13.86
N THR A 96 -12.76 15.44 15.07
CA THR A 96 -13.34 14.84 16.29
C THR A 96 -14.66 15.48 16.74
N LEU A 97 -15.17 16.53 16.07
CA LEU A 97 -16.31 17.30 16.58
C LEU A 97 -17.63 17.19 15.78
N ALA A 98 -17.70 16.42 14.70
CA ALA A 98 -18.93 16.36 13.89
C ALA A 98 -19.94 15.27 14.31
N VAL A 99 -19.50 14.23 15.04
CA VAL A 99 -20.39 13.09 15.40
C VAL A 99 -21.20 13.34 16.66
N SER A 100 -20.75 14.19 17.57
CA SER A 100 -21.42 14.41 18.87
C SER A 100 -22.69 15.26 18.79
N ALA A 101 -22.90 16.02 17.71
CA ALA A 101 -24.10 16.87 17.56
C ALA A 101 -25.36 16.11 17.08
N TRP A 102 -25.22 14.93 16.46
CA TRP A 102 -26.38 14.18 15.95
C TRP A 102 -27.05 13.28 17.00
N ILE A 103 -26.35 12.93 18.08
CA ILE A 103 -26.85 12.00 19.10
C ILE A 103 -27.83 12.65 20.09
N TRP A 104 -27.82 13.98 20.23
CA TRP A 104 -28.75 14.68 21.13
C TRP A 104 -30.04 15.18 20.47
N LEU A 105 -30.17 15.12 19.15
CA LEU A 105 -31.39 15.55 18.44
C LEU A 105 -32.43 14.42 18.28
N ALA A 106 -32.10 13.21 18.72
CA ALA A 106 -32.93 12.01 18.56
C ALA A 106 -33.47 11.44 19.88
N THR A 107 -33.38 12.19 20.99
CA THR A 107 -33.99 11.81 22.28
C THR A 107 -35.03 12.81 22.77
#